data_AF-A0A357M9T3-F1
#
_entry.id   AF-A0A357M9T3-F1
#
_cell.length_a   1.000
_cell.length_b   1.000
_cell.length_c   1.000
_cell.angle_alpha   90.00
_cell.angle_beta   90.00
_cell.angle_gamma   90.00
#
_symmetry.space_group_name_H-M   'P 1'
#
loop_
_entity.id
_entity.type
_entity.pdbx_description
1 polymer ?
#
loop_
_entity_poly.entity_id
_entity_poly.type
_entity_poly.pdbx_seq_one_letter_code
_entity_poly.pdbx_strand_id
1 'polypeptide(L)'
;MKKHDKIISFIFILVMMVTAIYWAISTQSWTLLGTLASVACFGLFVLLGLRTIPVLTDFVLTNPAPEVTWKSKEQDRRQAWLYIIGWILASRVLLMLIGYSFLIIQNGYSGGLLSKMAETWHISGIDAASYLGIAENGYVTEGDARFHIVFFPFFPNLI
;
A
#
# COMPACT_ATOMS: atom_id res chain seq x y z
N MET A 1 25.09 14.04 2.51
CA MET A 1 25.17 12.73 1.81
C MET A 1 26.62 12.33 1.68
N LYS A 2 26.95 11.16 2.25
CA LYS A 2 28.27 10.52 2.14
C LYS A 2 28.55 10.17 0.66
N LYS A 3 29.81 9.94 0.29
CA LYS A 3 30.21 9.62 -1.09
C LYS A 3 29.49 8.38 -1.61
N HIS A 4 29.30 7.38 -0.76
CA HIS A 4 28.58 6.14 -1.07
C HIS A 4 27.08 6.39 -1.33
N ASP A 5 26.40 7.22 -0.52
CA ASP A 5 24.99 7.59 -0.75
C ASP A 5 24.78 8.19 -2.14
N LYS A 6 25.69 9.07 -2.57
CA LYS A 6 25.60 9.71 -3.90
C LYS A 6 25.71 8.69 -5.04
N ILE A 7 26.62 7.71 -4.89
CA ILE A 7 26.80 6.64 -5.89
C ILE A 7 25.56 5.74 -5.93
N ILE A 8 25.03 5.33 -4.77
CA ILE A 8 23.84 4.49 -4.67
C ILE A 8 22.61 5.23 -5.22
N SER A 9 22.44 6.51 -4.89
CA SER A 9 21.37 7.35 -5.46
C SER A 9 21.48 7.49 -6.98
N PHE A 10 22.70 7.63 -7.52
CA PHE A 10 22.92 7.71 -8.96
C PHE A 10 22.53 6.40 -9.66
N ILE A 11 22.98 5.26 -9.12
CA ILE A 11 22.61 3.93 -9.65
C ILE A 11 21.09 3.73 -9.59
N PHE A 12 20.47 4.10 -8.46
CA PHE A 12 19.02 4.01 -8.30
C PHE A 12 18.28 4.83 -9.35
N ILE A 13 18.65 6.10 -9.56
CA ILE A 13 18.02 6.95 -10.60
C ILE A 13 18.19 6.33 -11.98
N LEU A 14 19.37 5.78 -12.29
CA LEU A 14 19.64 5.16 -13.59
C LEU A 14 18.74 3.94 -13.83
N VAL A 15 18.58 3.07 -12.83
CA VAL A 15 17.65 1.91 -12.90
C VAL A 15 16.20 2.38 -13.08
N MET A 16 15.78 3.40 -12.31
CA MET A 16 14.44 3.97 -12.43
C MET A 16 14.20 4.56 -13.83
N MET A 17 15.19 5.26 -14.40
CA MET A 17 15.11 5.83 -15.74
C MET A 17 14.96 4.75 -16.82
N VAL A 18 15.74 3.67 -16.74
CA VAL A 18 15.61 2.52 -17.66
C VAL A 18 14.22 1.90 -17.56
N THR A 19 13.70 1.74 -16.34
CA THR A 19 12.36 1.18 -16.10
C THR A 19 11.27 2.06 -16.69
N ALA A 20 11.38 3.38 -16.55
CA ALA A 20 10.44 4.34 -17.14
C ALA A 20 10.46 4.31 -18.67
N ILE A 21 11.65 4.23 -19.28
CA ILE A 21 11.81 4.11 -20.74
C ILE A 21 11.20 2.79 -21.22
N TYR A 22 11.49 1.68 -20.54
CA TYR A 22 10.93 0.38 -20.88
C TYR A 22 9.40 0.38 -20.80
N TRP A 23 8.82 0.95 -19.74
CA TRP A 23 7.39 1.10 -19.59
C TRP A 23 6.78 1.94 -20.72
N ALA A 24 7.40 3.07 -21.07
CA ALA A 24 6.93 3.94 -22.14
C ALA A 24 6.92 3.22 -23.51
N ILE A 25 7.91 2.36 -23.79
CA ILE A 25 7.99 1.64 -25.07
C ILE A 25 7.05 0.41 -25.11
N SER A 26 6.82 -0.24 -23.97
CA SER A 26 5.99 -1.45 -23.88
C SER A 26 4.48 -1.18 -23.79
N THR A 27 4.08 0.07 -23.49
CA THR A 27 2.67 0.43 -23.32
C THR A 27 1.96 0.54 -24.67
N GLN A 28 0.99 -0.34 -24.92
CA GLN A 28 0.23 -0.39 -26.18
C GLN A 28 -0.96 0.59 -26.22
N SER A 29 -1.45 1.04 -25.06
CA SER A 29 -2.59 1.94 -24.95
C SER A 29 -2.29 3.12 -24.03
N TRP A 30 -2.38 4.33 -24.55
CA TRP A 30 -2.15 5.56 -23.80
C TRP A 30 -3.49 6.20 -23.42
N THR A 31 -3.76 6.29 -22.13
CA THR A 31 -4.87 7.10 -21.60
C THR A 31 -4.31 8.29 -20.84
N LEU A 32 -4.92 9.48 -20.97
CA LEU A 32 -4.43 10.69 -20.33
C LEU A 32 -4.37 10.54 -18.80
N LEU A 33 -5.47 10.07 -18.20
CA LEU A 33 -5.59 9.83 -16.76
C LEU A 33 -4.63 8.73 -16.27
N GLY A 34 -4.52 7.62 -16.99
CA GLY A 34 -3.62 6.53 -16.64
C GLY A 34 -2.14 6.94 -16.72
N THR A 35 -1.78 7.74 -17.73
CA THR A 35 -0.42 8.26 -17.89
C THR A 35 -0.08 9.22 -16.76
N LEU A 36 -0.98 10.15 -16.42
CA LEU A 36 -0.78 11.08 -15.30
C LEU A 36 -0.63 10.36 -13.96
N ALA A 37 -1.49 9.37 -13.69
CA ALA A 37 -1.41 8.56 -12.47
C ALA A 37 -0.08 7.79 -12.39
N SER A 38 0.35 7.16 -13.49
CA SER A 38 1.62 6.43 -13.56
C SER A 38 2.83 7.35 -13.32
N VAL A 39 2.86 8.53 -13.95
CA VAL A 39 3.94 9.52 -13.75
C VAL A 39 3.96 10.02 -12.30
N ALA A 40 2.80 10.29 -11.70
CA ALA A 40 2.70 10.73 -10.31
C ALA A 40 3.21 9.64 -9.34
N CYS A 41 2.74 8.40 -9.49
CA CYS A 41 3.18 7.27 -8.68
C CYS A 41 4.67 7.00 -8.83
N PHE A 42 5.19 7.02 -10.06
CA PHE A 42 6.60 6.84 -10.35
C PHE A 42 7.46 7.94 -9.69
N GLY A 43 7.05 9.20 -9.84
CA GLY A 43 7.74 10.33 -9.22
C GLY A 43 7.78 10.22 -7.70
N LEU A 44 6.66 9.88 -7.06
CA LEU A 44 6.59 9.63 -5.61
C LEU A 44 7.53 8.49 -5.19
N PHE A 45 7.54 7.39 -5.94
CA PHE A 45 8.42 6.26 -5.65
C PHE A 45 9.90 6.63 -5.73
N VAL A 46 10.32 7.37 -6.77
CA VAL A 46 11.70 7.84 -6.91
C VAL A 46 12.09 8.77 -5.76
N LEU A 47 11.22 9.72 -5.40
CA LEU A 47 11.47 10.66 -4.30
C LEU A 47 11.61 9.94 -2.95
N LEU A 48 10.71 9.01 -2.65
CA LEU A 48 10.76 8.21 -1.42
C LEU A 48 11.98 7.28 -1.39
N GLY A 49 12.33 6.66 -2.50
CA GLY A 49 13.53 5.84 -2.64
C GLY A 49 14.79 6.66 -2.33
N LEU A 50 14.95 7.83 -2.96
CA LEU A 50 16.08 8.73 -2.73
C LEU A 50 16.20 9.19 -1.27
N ARG A 51 15.06 9.46 -0.61
CA ARG A 51 15.04 9.82 0.81
C ARG A 51 15.44 8.66 1.72
N THR A 52 15.17 7.42 1.31
CA THR A 52 15.43 6.21 2.11
C THR A 52 16.88 5.74 2.00
N ILE A 53 17.54 5.94 0.86
CA ILE A 53 18.94 5.55 0.62
C ILE A 53 19.91 5.98 1.75
N PRO A 54 19.97 7.26 2.18
CA PRO A 54 20.92 7.65 3.22
C PRO A 54 20.64 6.95 4.56
N VAL A 55 19.36 6.74 4.92
CA VAL A 55 18.96 6.06 6.16
C VAL A 55 19.36 4.59 6.12
N LEU A 56 19.10 3.90 5.00
CA LEU A 56 19.44 2.49 4.84
C LEU A 56 20.96 2.29 4.78
N THR A 57 21.67 3.16 4.10
CA THR A 57 23.13 3.10 3.96
C THR A 57 23.80 3.31 5.32
N ASP A 58 23.29 4.25 6.12
CA ASP A 58 23.76 4.47 7.48
C ASP A 58 23.46 3.26 8.39
N PHE A 59 22.26 2.69 8.32
CA PHE A 59 21.91 1.50 9.08
C PHE A 59 22.84 0.31 8.77
N VAL A 60 23.07 0.02 7.48
CA VAL A 60 23.88 -1.12 7.04
C VAL A 60 25.36 -0.93 7.34
N LEU A 61 25.91 0.27 7.12
CA LEU A 61 27.35 0.52 7.31
C LEU A 61 27.74 0.71 8.77
N THR A 62 26.87 1.31 9.57
CA THR A 62 27.21 1.67 10.96
C THR A 62 27.01 0.49 11.91
N ASN A 63 26.25 -0.54 11.48
CA ASN A 63 25.91 -1.73 12.24
C ASN A 63 25.77 -1.45 13.76
N PRO A 64 24.91 -0.49 14.14
CA PRO A 64 24.89 -0.04 15.51
C PRO A 64 24.26 -1.17 16.32
N ALA A 65 25.08 -1.94 17.04
CA ALA A 65 24.58 -2.64 18.21
C ALA A 65 24.09 -1.53 19.15
N PRO A 66 22.77 -1.36 19.34
CA PRO A 66 22.30 -0.22 20.10
C PRO A 66 22.68 -0.48 21.56
N GLU A 67 23.45 0.42 22.17
CA GLU A 67 23.61 0.47 23.62
C GLU A 67 22.29 0.97 24.22
N VAL A 68 21.34 0.05 24.42
CA VAL A 68 20.01 0.37 24.93
C VAL A 68 20.04 0.39 26.45
N THR A 69 19.88 1.58 27.04
CA THR A 69 19.58 1.71 28.47
C THR A 69 18.09 1.42 28.71
N TRP A 70 17.77 0.64 29.75
CA TRP A 70 16.42 0.10 29.99
C TRP A 70 15.31 1.16 30.13
N LYS A 71 15.66 2.38 30.56
CA LYS A 71 14.71 3.48 30.76
C LYS A 71 14.30 4.18 29.45
N SER A 72 15.19 4.24 28.45
CA SER A 72 14.82 4.74 27.11
C SER A 72 13.92 3.73 26.39
N LYS A 73 14.16 2.43 26.60
CA LYS A 73 13.44 1.32 25.97
C LYS A 73 11.91 1.36 26.17
N GLU A 74 11.41 1.81 27.32
CA GLU A 74 9.96 1.79 27.59
C GLU A 74 9.23 3.01 27.00
N GLN A 75 9.82 4.20 27.13
CA GLN A 75 9.29 5.44 26.55
C GLN A 75 9.39 5.42 25.01
N ASP A 76 10.53 4.98 24.47
CA ASP A 76 10.73 4.79 23.03
C ASP A 76 9.78 3.74 22.46
N ARG A 77 9.55 2.64 23.20
CA ARG A 77 8.59 1.61 22.79
C ARG A 77 7.16 2.16 22.73
N ARG A 78 6.72 2.93 23.73
CA ARG A 78 5.36 3.48 23.77
C ARG A 78 5.14 4.49 22.64
N GLN A 79 6.13 5.34 22.37
CA GLN A 79 6.12 6.29 21.26
C GLN A 79 6.15 5.56 19.91
N ALA A 80 6.98 4.52 19.76
CA ALA A 80 7.01 3.69 18.55
C ALA A 80 5.66 3.01 18.28
N TRP A 81 5.01 2.45 19.30
CA TRP A 81 3.67 1.88 19.16
C TRP A 81 2.63 2.90 18.76
N LEU A 82 2.67 4.11 19.33
CA LEU A 82 1.78 5.20 18.93
C LEU A 82 2.01 5.61 17.47
N TYR A 83 3.25 5.68 17.01
CA TYR A 83 3.57 5.92 15.60
C TYR A 83 3.05 4.81 14.70
N ILE A 84 3.24 3.55 15.07
CA ILE A 84 2.76 2.39 14.30
C ILE A 84 1.24 2.42 14.21
N ILE A 85 0.54 2.59 15.34
CA ILE A 85 -0.92 2.68 15.39
C ILE A 85 -1.41 3.88 14.57
N GLY A 86 -0.75 5.04 14.70
CA GLY A 86 -1.05 6.24 13.94
C GLY A 86 -0.93 6.00 12.43
N TRP A 87 0.13 5.34 11.97
CA TRP A 87 0.32 4.98 10.57
C TRP A 87 -0.69 3.95 10.07
N ILE A 88 -1.04 2.96 10.90
CA ILE A 88 -2.08 1.99 10.57
C ILE A 88 -3.42 2.73 10.38
N LEU A 89 -3.82 3.57 11.33
CA LEU A 89 -5.07 4.33 11.22
C LEU A 89 -5.05 5.27 10.02
N ALA A 90 -3.97 6.02 9.82
CA ALA A 90 -3.82 6.94 8.69
C ALA A 90 -3.90 6.20 7.35
N SER A 91 -3.23 5.04 7.21
CA SER A 91 -3.30 4.24 5.98
C SER A 91 -4.71 3.69 5.73
N ARG A 92 -5.44 3.30 6.78
CA ARG A 92 -6.84 2.83 6.66
C ARG A 92 -7.79 3.96 6.25
N VAL A 93 -7.63 5.15 6.83
CA VAL A 93 -8.40 6.34 6.42
C VAL A 93 -8.09 6.69 4.97
N LEU A 94 -6.83 6.65 4.55
CA LEU A 94 -6.45 6.94 3.17
C LEU A 94 -7.07 5.93 2.19
N LEU A 95 -6.99 4.63 2.47
CA LEU A 95 -7.60 3.59 1.64
C LEU A 95 -9.12 3.75 1.54
N MET A 96 -9.76 4.15 2.64
CA MET A 96 -11.19 4.42 2.68
C MET A 96 -11.58 5.62 1.81
N LEU A 97 -10.79 6.71 1.85
CA LEU A 97 -11.01 7.88 0.98
C LEU A 97 -10.83 7.52 -0.50
N ILE A 98 -9.81 6.72 -0.83
CA ILE A 98 -9.59 6.22 -2.19
C ILE A 98 -10.76 5.36 -2.64
N GLY A 99 -11.17 4.37 -1.84
CA GLY A 99 -12.29 3.47 -2.17
C GLY A 99 -13.61 4.23 -2.35
N TYR A 100 -13.91 5.19 -1.47
CA TYR A 100 -15.11 6.02 -1.61
C TYR A 100 -15.07 6.90 -2.87
N SER A 101 -13.89 7.44 -3.22
CA SER A 101 -13.71 8.21 -4.45
C SER A 101 -13.99 7.35 -5.69
N PHE A 102 -13.49 6.10 -5.73
CA PHE A 102 -13.80 5.16 -6.80
C PHE A 102 -15.30 4.85 -6.90
N LEU A 103 -15.97 4.66 -5.77
CA LEU A 103 -17.40 4.38 -5.73
C LEU A 103 -18.23 5.55 -6.29
N ILE A 104 -17.85 6.79 -5.97
CA ILE A 104 -18.48 7.99 -6.55
C ILE A 104 -18.25 8.04 -8.07
N ILE A 105 -17.04 7.72 -8.53
CA ILE A 105 -16.70 7.76 -9.96
C ILE A 105 -17.48 6.72 -10.76
N GLN A 106 -17.65 5.50 -10.24
CA GLN A 106 -18.34 4.41 -10.95
C GLN A 106 -19.87 4.53 -10.89
N ASN A 107 -20.43 4.75 -9.70
CA ASN A 107 -21.87 4.61 -9.47
C ASN A 107 -22.59 5.97 -9.30
N GLY A 108 -21.86 7.08 -9.41
CA GLY A 108 -22.37 8.40 -9.05
C GLY A 108 -22.49 8.59 -7.53
N TYR A 109 -22.78 9.83 -7.12
CA TYR A 109 -22.94 10.16 -5.71
C TYR A 109 -24.20 9.52 -5.12
N SER A 110 -24.04 8.48 -4.29
CA SER A 110 -25.15 7.69 -3.75
C SER A 110 -25.22 7.67 -2.21
N GLY A 111 -24.58 8.62 -1.52
CA GLY A 111 -24.68 8.77 -0.07
C GLY A 111 -23.39 9.28 0.59
N GLY A 112 -23.45 9.50 1.91
CA GLY A 112 -22.31 9.97 2.70
C GLY A 112 -21.25 8.90 2.94
N LEU A 113 -20.03 9.33 3.26
CA LEU A 113 -18.89 8.42 3.52
C LEU A 113 -19.20 7.45 4.67
N LEU A 114 -19.82 7.90 5.76
CA LEU A 114 -20.20 7.04 6.89
C LEU A 114 -21.26 5.99 6.53
N SER A 115 -22.26 6.33 5.71
CA SER A 115 -23.28 5.37 5.29
C SER A 115 -22.68 4.29 4.38
N LYS A 116 -21.75 4.66 3.51
CA LYS A 116 -21.02 3.71 2.67
C LYS A 116 -19.97 2.92 3.44
N MET A 117 -19.38 3.48 4.50
CA MET A 117 -18.53 2.70 5.42
C MET A 117 -19.33 1.58 6.09
N ALA A 118 -20.55 1.85 6.56
CA ALA A 118 -21.39 0.81 7.16
C ALA A 118 -21.70 -0.31 6.15
N GLU A 119 -21.92 0.04 4.88
CA GLU A 119 -22.23 -0.89 3.79
C GLU A 119 -20.99 -1.68 3.31
N THR A 120 -19.84 -1.03 3.13
CA THR A 120 -18.57 -1.66 2.72
C THR A 120 -17.94 -2.48 3.84
N TRP A 121 -18.11 -2.05 5.09
CA TRP A 121 -17.60 -2.74 6.28
C TRP A 121 -18.62 -3.69 6.91
N HIS A 122 -19.82 -3.81 6.31
CA HIS A 122 -20.75 -4.85 6.68
C HIS A 122 -20.08 -6.20 6.45
N ILE A 123 -20.27 -7.11 7.41
CA ILE A 123 -19.73 -8.49 7.46
C ILE A 123 -19.92 -9.26 6.14
N SER A 124 -20.88 -8.89 5.30
CA SER A 124 -21.12 -9.44 3.97
C SER A 124 -20.03 -9.10 2.92
N GLY A 125 -19.22 -8.06 3.12
CA GLY A 125 -18.12 -7.66 2.23
C GLY A 125 -16.74 -8.10 2.71
N ILE A 126 -16.65 -8.74 3.88
CA ILE A 126 -15.41 -9.30 4.43
C ILE A 126 -15.37 -10.78 4.06
N ASP A 127 -14.21 -11.27 3.60
CA ASP A 127 -13.99 -12.69 3.24
C ASP A 127 -14.19 -13.68 4.41
N ALA A 128 -14.67 -13.21 5.56
CA ALA A 128 -15.01 -14.01 6.73
C ALA A 128 -15.98 -15.16 6.37
N ALA A 129 -16.94 -14.92 5.48
CA ALA A 129 -17.83 -15.98 4.99
C ALA A 129 -17.09 -17.03 4.15
N SER A 130 -16.12 -16.61 3.33
CA SER A 130 -15.25 -17.51 2.56
C SER A 130 -14.34 -18.32 3.47
N TYR A 131 -13.77 -17.73 4.52
CA TYR A 131 -12.96 -18.46 5.51
C TYR A 131 -13.78 -19.47 6.31
N LEU A 132 -15.00 -19.13 6.72
CA LEU A 132 -15.92 -20.07 7.37
C LEU A 132 -16.32 -21.21 6.43
N GLY A 133 -16.63 -20.90 5.18
CA GLY A 133 -16.94 -21.91 4.16
C GLY A 133 -15.79 -22.89 3.90
N ILE A 134 -14.54 -22.40 3.88
CA ILE A 134 -13.33 -23.24 3.76
C ILE A 134 -13.12 -24.09 5.02
N ALA A 135 -13.36 -23.54 6.21
CA ALA A 135 -13.24 -24.28 7.46
C ALA A 135 -14.25 -25.44 7.53
N GLU A 136 -15.45 -25.25 6.97
CA GLU A 136 -16.51 -26.26 6.96
C GLU A 136 -16.34 -27.28 5.82
N ASN A 137 -15.92 -26.87 4.63
CA ASN A 137 -16.01 -27.69 3.41
C ASN A 137 -14.65 -27.97 2.73
N GLY A 138 -13.55 -27.42 3.25
CA GLY A 138 -12.26 -27.43 2.56
C GLY A 138 -12.20 -26.42 1.41
N TYR A 139 -11.07 -26.38 0.70
CA TYR A 139 -10.89 -25.50 -0.46
C TYR A 139 -11.58 -26.08 -1.69
N VAL A 140 -12.55 -25.35 -2.24
CA VAL A 140 -13.34 -25.77 -3.42
C VAL A 140 -13.29 -24.67 -4.46
N THR A 141 -13.01 -25.03 -5.71
CA THR A 141 -12.81 -24.10 -6.85
C THR A 141 -13.96 -24.08 -7.85
N GLU A 142 -15.02 -24.84 -7.59
CA GLU A 142 -16.18 -24.97 -8.47
C GLU A 142 -17.46 -24.64 -7.70
N GLY A 143 -18.34 -23.80 -8.27
CA GLY A 143 -19.63 -23.44 -7.67
C GLY A 143 -19.75 -21.96 -7.29
N ASP A 144 -20.48 -21.69 -6.21
CA ASP A 144 -20.82 -20.34 -5.73
C ASP A 144 -19.56 -19.54 -5.33
N ALA A 145 -19.46 -18.29 -5.80
CA ALA A 145 -18.31 -17.42 -5.61
C ALA A 145 -17.96 -17.16 -4.13
N ARG A 146 -18.88 -17.43 -3.19
CA ARG A 146 -18.63 -17.40 -1.74
C ARG A 146 -17.54 -18.37 -1.28
N PHE A 147 -17.29 -19.45 -2.01
CA PHE A 147 -16.28 -20.47 -1.65
C PHE A 147 -14.87 -20.15 -2.14
N HIS A 148 -14.72 -19.12 -2.97
CA HIS A 148 -13.42 -18.74 -3.53
C HIS A 148 -12.67 -17.80 -2.58
N ILE A 149 -11.35 -17.98 -2.44
CA ILE A 149 -10.52 -17.06 -1.65
C ILE A 149 -10.35 -15.77 -2.45
N VAL A 150 -10.99 -14.71 -1.99
CA VAL A 150 -10.85 -13.38 -2.58
C VAL A 150 -9.91 -12.56 -1.71
N PHE A 151 -8.62 -12.54 -2.02
CA PHE A 151 -7.61 -11.82 -1.20
C PHE A 151 -7.72 -10.28 -1.24
N PHE A 152 -8.80 -9.72 -1.77
CA PHE A 152 -8.88 -8.30 -2.10
C PHE A 152 -10.04 -7.62 -1.38
N PRO A 153 -9.78 -6.66 -0.46
CA PRO A 153 -10.81 -5.93 0.27
C PRO A 153 -11.66 -4.97 -0.61
N PHE A 154 -11.61 -5.12 -1.94
CA PHE A 154 -12.31 -4.30 -2.93
C PHE A 154 -13.01 -5.11 -4.03
N PHE A 155 -13.02 -6.44 -3.94
CA PHE A 155 -13.61 -7.26 -5.01
C PHE A 155 -15.12 -7.09 -5.25
N PRO A 156 -15.97 -6.71 -4.26
CA PRO A 156 -17.40 -6.48 -4.54
C PRO A 156 -17.67 -5.37 -5.58
N ASN A 157 -16.70 -4.50 -5.88
CA ASN A 157 -16.84 -3.37 -6.80
C ASN A 157 -16.12 -3.58 -8.16
N LEU A 158 -15.61 -4.79 -8.45
CA LEU A 158 -14.86 -5.08 -9.69
C LEU A 158 -15.64 -5.93 -10.70
N ILE A 159 -16.94 -6.14 -10.49
CA ILE A 159 -17.84 -6.85 -11.42
C ILE A 159 -18.97 -5.92 -11.84
#